data_AF-A0A8H4NAA5-F1
#
_entry.id   AF-A0A8H4NAA5-F1
#
_cell.length_a   1.000
_cell.length_b   1.000
_cell.length_c   1.000
_cell.angle_alpha   90.00
_cell.angle_beta   90.00
_cell.angle_gamma   90.00
#
_symmetry.space_group_name_H-M   'P 1'
#
loop_
_entity.id
_entity.type
_entity.pdbx_description
1 polymer ?
#
loop_
_entity_poly.entity_id
_entity_poly.type
_entity_poly.pdbx_seq_one_letter_code
_entity_poly.pdbx_strand_id
1 'polypeptide(L)'
;MATRRIVATEKTFLDKDDPIDENSSTAPAVPSQVIYKLLAFTFAMIVVPIGSYFLTVNTVFRGNSSLAGGLAAVLANAVLVGYIIVAMKEDQSDKQKLESKKDK
;
A
#
# COMPACT_ATOMS: atom_id res chain seq x y z
N MET A 1 -5.18 54.72 55.52
CA MET A 1 -5.73 54.42 54.17
C MET A 1 -5.06 53.16 53.67
N ALA A 2 -5.81 52.08 53.49
CA ALA A 2 -5.30 50.76 53.15
C ALA A 2 -5.48 50.51 51.64
N THR A 3 -4.36 50.32 50.92
CA THR A 3 -4.36 49.88 49.53
C THR A 3 -4.47 48.37 49.48
N ARG A 4 -5.62 47.83 49.03
CA ARG A 4 -5.72 46.40 48.70
C ARG A 4 -5.02 46.18 47.35
N ARG A 5 -3.87 45.50 47.38
CA ARG A 5 -3.24 44.94 46.19
C ARG A 5 -4.12 43.81 45.67
N ILE A 6 -4.73 44.01 44.51
CA ILE A 6 -5.44 42.95 43.79
C ILE A 6 -4.37 41.94 43.34
N VAL A 7 -4.38 40.76 43.95
CA VAL A 7 -3.64 39.59 43.47
C VAL A 7 -4.51 38.97 42.38
N ALA A 8 -4.28 39.38 41.13
CA ALA A 8 -4.83 38.72 39.97
C ALA A 8 -4.18 37.34 39.88
N THR A 9 -4.82 36.34 40.48
CA THR A 9 -4.61 34.92 40.17
C THR A 9 -5.25 34.63 38.82
N GLU A 10 -4.80 35.30 37.77
CA GLU A 10 -5.14 34.93 36.41
C GLU A 10 -4.01 34.07 35.89
N LYS A 11 -4.15 32.75 36.05
CA LYS A 11 -3.35 31.80 35.28
C LYS A 11 -3.71 32.03 33.82
N THR A 12 -2.84 32.72 33.11
CA THR A 12 -2.93 32.89 31.66
C THR A 12 -3.07 31.52 31.03
N PHE A 13 -4.01 31.35 30.11
CA PHE A 13 -4.29 30.12 29.35
C PHE A 13 -3.09 29.59 28.54
N LEU A 14 -1.95 30.28 28.63
CA LEU A 14 -0.66 30.01 27.99
C LEU A 14 0.33 29.23 28.87
N ASP A 15 0.03 29.05 30.17
CA ASP A 15 0.89 28.34 31.15
C ASP A 15 0.44 26.88 31.37
N LYS A 16 -0.42 26.39 30.49
CA LYS A 16 -0.84 25.00 30.48
C LYS A 16 0.17 24.26 29.60
N ASP A 17 1.26 23.81 30.24
CA ASP A 17 2.05 22.68 29.75
C ASP A 17 1.09 21.48 29.72
N ASP A 18 0.34 21.35 28.62
CA ASP A 18 -0.30 20.10 28.29
C ASP A 18 0.81 19.05 28.27
N PRO A 19 0.64 17.91 28.98
CA PRO A 19 1.61 16.84 28.87
C PRO A 19 1.75 16.52 27.40
N ILE A 20 2.96 16.73 26.87
CA ILE A 20 3.35 16.30 25.54
C ILE A 20 3.25 14.77 25.61
N ASP A 21 2.10 14.23 25.25
CA ASP A 21 1.93 12.82 24.97
C ASP A 21 2.78 12.52 23.72
N GLU A 22 4.11 12.44 23.90
CA GLU A 22 5.10 12.15 22.86
C GLU A 22 5.07 10.69 22.40
N ASN A 23 3.90 10.05 22.50
CA ASN A 23 3.67 8.79 21.84
C ASN A 23 3.42 9.11 20.36
N SER A 24 4.51 9.42 19.66
CA SER A 24 4.59 9.41 18.21
C SER A 24 4.20 8.01 17.75
N SER A 25 2.91 7.80 17.49
CA SER A 25 2.40 6.56 16.96
C SER A 25 3.03 6.36 15.58
N THR A 26 4.14 5.63 15.56
CA THR A 26 4.89 5.22 14.37
C THR A 26 4.34 3.91 13.80
N ALA A 27 3.16 3.48 14.26
CA ALA A 27 2.43 2.41 13.63
C ALA A 27 2.24 2.77 12.14
N PRO A 28 2.53 1.86 11.20
CA PRO A 28 2.45 2.17 9.78
C PRO A 28 1.08 2.75 9.44
N ALA A 29 1.05 4.00 8.96
CA ALA A 29 -0.19 4.68 8.55
C ALA A 29 -0.87 3.98 7.37
N VAL A 30 -0.19 3.05 6.70
CA VAL A 30 -0.69 2.23 5.61
C VAL A 30 -0.97 0.79 6.08
N PRO A 31 -2.19 0.25 5.85
CA PRO A 31 -2.54 -1.10 6.25
C PRO A 31 -1.58 -2.16 5.68
N SER A 32 -1.13 -3.12 6.50
CA SER A 32 -0.18 -4.17 6.08
C SER A 32 -0.66 -4.98 4.89
N GLN A 33 -1.97 -5.15 4.72
CA GLN A 33 -2.57 -5.80 3.55
C GLN A 33 -2.16 -5.11 2.24
N VAL A 34 -2.12 -3.77 2.23
CA VAL A 34 -1.72 -2.99 1.04
C VAL A 34 -0.24 -3.19 0.74
N ILE A 35 0.60 -3.24 1.77
CA ILE A 35 2.05 -3.50 1.61
C ILE A 35 2.29 -4.83 0.90
N TYR A 36 1.62 -5.91 1.32
CA TYR A 36 1.76 -7.21 0.68
C TYR A 36 1.31 -7.22 -0.78
N LYS A 37 0.23 -6.50 -1.12
CA LYS A 37 -0.21 -6.36 -2.51
C LYS A 37 0.81 -5.63 -3.37
N LEU A 38 1.34 -4.50 -2.89
CA LEU A 38 2.35 -3.74 -3.62
C LEU A 38 3.62 -4.58 -3.83
N LEU A 39 4.03 -5.34 -2.81
CA LEU A 39 5.16 -6.25 -2.92
C LEU A 39 4.89 -7.37 -3.93
N ALA A 40 3.72 -8.01 -3.86
CA ALA A 40 3.37 -9.09 -4.79
C ALA A 40 3.32 -8.62 -6.24
N PHE A 41 2.74 -7.44 -6.50
CA PHE A 41 2.64 -6.90 -7.86
C PHE A 41 3.99 -6.44 -8.41
N THR A 42 4.82 -5.81 -7.59
CA THR A 42 6.18 -5.42 -8.01
C THR A 42 7.02 -6.66 -8.33
N PHE A 43 6.93 -7.70 -7.49
CA PHE A 43 7.58 -8.98 -7.76
C PHE A 43 7.06 -9.64 -9.04
N ALA A 44 5.74 -9.70 -9.23
CA ALA A 44 5.13 -10.30 -10.42
C ALA A 44 5.56 -9.57 -11.72
N MET A 45 5.63 -8.24 -11.70
CA MET A 45 6.01 -7.45 -12.87
C MET A 45 7.47 -7.66 -13.28
N ILE A 46 8.34 -8.04 -12.34
CA ILE A 46 9.75 -8.37 -12.62
C ILE A 46 9.88 -9.85 -13.00
N VAL A 47 9.35 -10.75 -12.16
CA VAL A 47 9.61 -12.19 -12.29
C VAL A 47 8.85 -12.82 -13.44
N VAL A 48 7.62 -12.41 -13.73
CA VAL A 48 6.83 -13.07 -14.78
C VAL A 48 7.37 -12.77 -16.19
N PRO A 49 7.64 -11.51 -16.59
CA PRO A 49 8.17 -11.23 -17.92
C PRO A 49 9.61 -11.74 -18.10
N ILE A 50 10.47 -11.51 -17.10
CA ILE A 50 11.87 -11.95 -17.15
C ILE A 50 11.97 -13.47 -17.07
N GLY A 51 11.25 -14.09 -16.14
CA GLY A 51 11.18 -15.53 -15.99
C GLY A 51 10.66 -16.19 -17.25
N SER A 52 9.61 -15.63 -17.87
CA SER A 52 9.13 -16.16 -19.14
C SER A 52 10.16 -16.04 -20.26
N TYR A 53 10.92 -14.96 -20.34
CA TYR A 53 11.97 -14.82 -21.36
C TYR A 53 13.01 -15.95 -21.22
N PHE A 54 13.56 -16.13 -20.02
CA PHE A 54 14.59 -17.15 -19.79
C PHE A 54 14.05 -18.58 -19.89
N LEU A 55 12.79 -18.80 -19.52
CA LEU A 55 12.16 -20.11 -19.66
C LEU A 55 11.91 -20.42 -21.14
N THR A 56 11.41 -19.48 -21.93
CA THR A 56 11.05 -19.71 -23.34
C THR A 56 12.25 -19.72 -24.28
N VAL A 57 13.31 -18.93 -24.01
CA VAL A 57 14.50 -18.87 -24.87
C VAL A 57 15.22 -20.22 -24.99
N ASN A 58 15.28 -20.98 -23.88
CA ASN A 58 16.00 -22.24 -23.84
C ASN A 58 15.12 -23.47 -24.11
N THR A 59 13.81 -23.40 -23.81
CA THR A 59 12.90 -24.57 -23.93
C THR A 59 12.10 -24.60 -25.24
N VAL A 60 11.65 -23.44 -25.74
CA VAL A 60 10.73 -23.37 -26.90
C VAL A 60 11.44 -22.89 -28.16
N PHE A 61 12.33 -21.89 -28.04
CA PHE A 61 12.92 -21.21 -29.21
C PHE A 61 14.39 -21.54 -29.50
N ARG A 62 14.97 -22.54 -28.81
CA ARG A 62 16.35 -23.06 -29.05
C ARG A 62 17.41 -21.95 -29.24
N GLY A 63 17.32 -20.88 -28.45
CA GLY A 63 18.28 -19.77 -28.50
C GLY A 63 17.90 -18.57 -29.38
N ASN A 64 16.72 -18.54 -30.01
CA ASN A 64 16.26 -17.36 -30.73
C ASN A 64 15.70 -16.29 -29.77
N SER A 65 16.59 -15.41 -29.29
CA SER A 65 16.26 -14.31 -28.37
C SER A 65 15.20 -13.35 -28.89
N SER A 66 15.07 -13.16 -30.20
CA SER A 66 14.07 -12.24 -30.76
C SER A 66 12.64 -12.77 -30.60
N LEU A 67 12.43 -14.08 -30.81
CA LEU A 67 11.12 -14.70 -30.59
C LEU A 67 10.79 -14.83 -29.10
N ALA A 68 11.77 -15.21 -28.27
CA ALA A 68 11.60 -15.28 -26.83
C ALA A 68 11.30 -13.89 -26.22
N GLY A 69 11.98 -12.85 -26.70
CA GLY A 69 11.74 -11.46 -26.32
C GLY A 69 10.35 -10.98 -26.73
N GLY A 70 9.91 -11.32 -27.95
CA GLY A 70 8.55 -11.02 -28.42
C GLY A 70 7.47 -11.69 -27.55
N LEU A 71 7.65 -12.96 -27.18
CA LEU A 71 6.73 -13.67 -26.29
C LEU A 71 6.72 -13.02 -24.89
N ALA A 72 7.89 -12.66 -24.35
CA ALA A 72 7.99 -11.95 -23.08
C ALA A 72 7.24 -10.61 -23.09
N ALA A 73 7.28 -9.85 -24.18
CA ALA A 73 6.51 -8.61 -24.33
C ALA A 73 4.99 -8.86 -24.34
N VAL A 74 4.53 -9.92 -25.02
CA VAL A 74 3.11 -10.33 -24.97
C VAL A 74 2.69 -10.72 -23.55
N LEU A 75 3.55 -11.46 -22.84
CA LEU A 75 3.27 -11.85 -21.46
C LEU A 75 3.29 -10.68 -20.48
N ALA A 76 4.12 -9.65 -20.70
CA ALA A 76 4.07 -8.43 -19.92
C ALA A 76 2.68 -7.75 -19.99
N ASN A 77 2.07 -7.73 -21.18
CA ASN A 77 0.70 -7.25 -21.35
C ASN A 77 -0.33 -8.18 -20.68
N ALA A 78 -0.11 -9.50 -20.72
CA ALA A 78 -0.97 -10.45 -20.01
C ALA A 78 -0.90 -10.25 -18.47
N VAL A 79 0.27 -9.91 -17.92
CA VAL A 79 0.44 -9.55 -16.51
C VAL A 79 -0.36 -8.29 -16.16
N LEU A 80 -0.36 -7.28 -17.04
CA LEU A 80 -1.20 -6.08 -16.86
C LEU A 80 -2.69 -6.43 -16.82
N VAL A 81 -3.17 -7.27 -17.73
CA VAL A 81 -4.56 -7.73 -17.72
C VAL A 81 -4.86 -8.53 -16.45
N GLY A 82 -3.94 -9.40 -16.02
CA GLY A 82 -4.04 -10.13 -14.75
C GLY A 82 -4.12 -9.22 -13.54
N TYR A 83 -3.34 -8.14 -13.51
CA TYR A 83 -3.43 -7.09 -12.48
C TYR A 83 -4.83 -6.50 -12.42
N ILE A 84 -5.41 -6.13 -13.57
CA ILE A 84 -6.76 -5.55 -13.64
C ILE A 84 -7.80 -6.54 -13.10
N ILE A 85 -7.70 -7.83 -13.46
CA ILE A 85 -8.62 -8.85 -12.97
C ILE A 85 -8.53 -9.01 -11.45
N VAL A 86 -7.31 -9.06 -10.89
CA VAL A 86 -7.11 -9.16 -9.44
C VAL A 86 -7.67 -7.93 -8.74
N ALA A 87 -7.40 -6.73 -9.28
CA ALA A 87 -7.93 -5.48 -8.73
C ALA A 87 -9.47 -5.47 -8.73
N MET A 88 -10.11 -5.95 -9.80
CA MET A 88 -11.58 -6.06 -9.85
C MET A 88 -12.15 -7.05 -8.82
N LYS A 89 -11.54 -8.24 -8.69
CA LYS A 89 -11.97 -9.23 -7.69
C LYS A 89 -11.83 -8.72 -6.27
N GLU A 90 -10.78 -7.95 -6.03
CA GLU A 90 -10.52 -7.37 -4.73
C GLU A 90 -11.50 -6.24 -4.39
N ASP A 91 -11.82 -5.37 -5.35
CA ASP A 91 -12.86 -4.34 -5.20
C ASP A 91 -14.23 -4.94 -4.88
N GLN A 92 -14.58 -6.08 -5.49
CA GLN A 92 -15.81 -6.81 -5.16
C GLN A 92 -15.80 -7.42 -3.75
N SER A 93 -14.66 -7.98 -3.32
CA SER A 93 -14.51 -8.62 -2.01
C SER A 93 -14.62 -7.59 -0.87
N ASP A 94 -14.03 -6.41 -1.05
CA ASP A 94 -14.12 -5.33 -0.08
C ASP A 94 -15.56 -4.79 0.04
N LYS A 95 -16.30 -4.71 -1.09
CA LYS A 95 -17.72 -4.33 -1.09
C LYS A 95 -18.61 -5.32 -0.33
N GLN A 96 -18.46 -6.62 -0.58
CA GLN A 96 -19.23 -7.65 0.14
C GLN A 96 -18.93 -7.69 1.64
N LYS A 97 -17.69 -7.41 2.04
CA LYS A 97 -17.28 -7.36 3.45
C LYS A 97 -17.82 -6.13 4.18
N LEU A 98 -18.05 -5.03 3.47
CA LEU A 98 -18.70 -3.83 4.00
C LEU A 98 -20.22 -4.03 4.17
N GLU A 99 -20.87 -4.71 3.23
CA GLU A 99 -22.31 -5.02 3.30
C GLU A 99 -22.63 -5.99 4.45
N SER A 100 -21.87 -7.08 4.58
CA SER A 100 -22.05 -8.06 5.66
C SER A 100 -21.75 -7.54 7.08
N LYS A 101 -21.02 -6.42 7.21
CA LYS A 101 -20.85 -5.71 8.48
C LYS A 101 -22.00 -4.76 8.82
N LYS A 102 -22.84 -4.40 7.86
CA LYS A 102 -23.97 -3.47 8.04
C LYS A 102 -25.25 -4.20 8.47
N ASP A 103 -25.35 -5.48 8.15
CA ASP A 103 -26.49 -6.36 8.50
C ASP A 103 -26.33 -7.04 9.88
N LYS A 104 -25.26 -6.77 10.62
CA LYS A 104 -24.98 -7.35 11.94
C LYS A 104 -24.82 -6.27 13.00
#